data_AF-A0A9P4I5N3-F1
#
_entry.id   AF-A0A9P4I5N3-F1
#
_cell.length_a   1.000
_cell.length_b   1.000
_cell.length_c   1.000
_cell.angle_alpha   90.00
_cell.angle_beta   90.00
_cell.angle_gamma   90.00
#
_symmetry.space_group_name_H-M   'P 1'
#
loop_
_entity.id
_entity.type
_entity.pdbx_description
1 polymer ?
#
loop_
_entity_poly.entity_id
_entity_poly.type
_entity_poly.pdbx_seq_one_letter_code
_entity_poly.pdbx_strand_id
1 'polypeptide(L)'
;LANVRRWDPRTRSTQSWDGLRRDYELFHPTGDCLVHLYAKGHSRRGPSFSVHLKRIHEMRCGPMFTLCFADETPESAARQIPGAPKVYEIFIPAPQDAMREDAFTWHITTRNFFAFVFGKPLVGAHLGKALVDLQERLHVFRSEEVDNFADMAAYLEKAGYLNFNHNPDYALAVLYYADHYKLRDLWIDAFAHSVGMNDKLSASSEYESTSRVNRTLITRAFLEMDLHLGRVSRSMSNFLEDELSGSYLGLSTGARAHLDRFRSFLHQYYVEKWGYWPPPKGSQLPKSLYKSMYFDFRALYDFLVDTDSTDSMLSERLPIGGICVLQNVQAFDRRHKYAPLPHPLPLVPDASAYVKAQSQRALLSIALGTKNSKNNRQFSTRSALHAATNTHDLAIVNAPLVKAYRQFERECAVRKEEKVSLADARKVRWLLIYSILQMLISVTRAPKEVRDTDGPDYPLCCLVAGLPPW
;
A
#
# COMPACT_ATOMS: atom_id res chain seq x y z
N LEU A 1 4.85 11.30 38.28
CA LEU A 1 5.48 11.84 37.05
C LEU A 1 5.31 10.76 35.98
N ALA A 2 4.65 11.08 34.88
CA ALA A 2 4.46 10.13 33.79
C ALA A 2 5.80 9.57 33.30
N ASN A 3 5.83 8.29 32.91
CA ASN A 3 7.00 7.67 32.28
C ASN A 3 7.19 8.28 30.89
N VAL A 4 8.02 9.33 30.80
CA VAL A 4 8.35 9.98 29.53
C VAL A 4 9.25 9.07 28.70
N ARG A 5 8.92 8.95 27.42
CA ARG A 5 9.66 8.15 26.45
C ARG A 5 10.20 9.05 25.35
N ARG A 6 11.29 8.62 24.74
CA ARG A 6 11.87 9.17 23.51
C ARG A 6 11.64 8.19 22.37
N TRP A 7 11.05 8.65 21.27
CA TRP A 7 10.84 7.83 20.06
C TRP A 7 11.81 8.25 18.97
N ASP A 8 12.77 7.38 18.64
CA ASP A 8 13.74 7.63 17.58
C ASP A 8 13.37 6.84 16.32
N PRO A 9 12.84 7.48 15.27
CA PRO A 9 12.39 6.75 14.09
C PRO A 9 13.55 6.26 13.22
N ARG A 10 14.76 6.81 13.37
CA ARG A 10 15.94 6.36 12.61
C ARG A 10 16.41 5.01 13.10
N THR A 11 16.44 4.82 14.41
CA THR A 11 16.80 3.54 15.03
C THR A 11 15.57 2.67 15.34
N ARG A 12 14.35 3.19 15.09
CA ARG A 12 13.08 2.55 15.41
C ARG A 12 13.01 2.07 16.88
N SER A 13 13.53 2.89 17.79
CA SER A 13 13.62 2.55 19.21
C SER A 13 12.85 3.52 20.09
N THR A 14 12.32 2.97 21.17
CA THR A 14 11.63 3.72 22.22
C THR A 14 12.39 3.51 23.54
N GLN A 15 12.76 4.60 24.21
CA GLN A 15 13.56 4.55 25.45
C GLN A 15 12.97 5.48 26.50
N SER A 16 13.17 5.17 27.78
CA SER A 16 12.86 6.11 28.86
C SER A 16 13.68 7.39 28.70
N TRP A 17 13.10 8.54 29.05
CA TRP A 17 13.75 9.84 28.88
C TRP A 17 13.51 10.75 30.09
N ASP A 18 14.59 11.34 30.60
CA ASP A 18 14.60 12.26 31.75
C ASP A 18 15.46 13.53 31.48
N GLY A 19 15.77 13.79 30.21
CA GLY A 19 16.69 14.85 29.76
C GLY A 19 16.20 16.28 29.92
N LEU A 20 15.06 16.55 30.55
CA LEU A 20 14.45 17.89 30.61
C LEU A 20 15.35 18.91 31.32
N ARG A 21 16.16 18.47 32.29
CA ARG A 21 17.09 19.36 32.99
C ARG A 21 18.20 19.88 32.09
N ARG A 22 18.72 19.03 31.19
CA ARG A 22 19.76 19.35 30.22
C ARG A 22 19.66 18.34 29.08
N ASP A 23 19.18 18.78 27.93
CA ASP A 23 18.94 17.90 26.79
C ASP A 23 20.16 17.88 25.87
N TYR A 24 20.93 16.79 25.90
CA TYR A 24 22.13 16.64 25.08
C TYR A 24 21.86 16.66 23.56
N GLU A 25 20.64 16.32 23.11
CA GLU A 25 20.29 16.35 21.68
C GLU A 25 20.12 17.77 21.15
N LEU A 26 19.77 18.69 22.04
CA LEU A 26 19.54 20.12 21.81
C LEU A 26 20.62 20.99 22.49
N PHE A 27 21.74 20.39 22.89
CA PHE A 27 22.88 21.10 23.47
C PHE A 27 24.04 21.14 22.48
N HIS A 28 23.96 22.07 21.53
CA HIS A 28 24.99 22.30 20.54
C HIS A 28 26.20 23.01 21.17
N PRO A 29 27.43 22.49 20.97
CA PRO A 29 28.65 23.12 21.50
C PRO A 29 28.90 24.54 20.96
N THR A 30 28.39 24.81 19.76
CA THR A 30 28.49 26.12 19.07
C THR A 30 27.19 26.90 19.12
N GLY A 31 26.26 26.54 20.01
CA GLY A 31 24.99 27.26 20.17
C GLY A 31 25.23 28.68 20.68
N ASP A 32 24.57 29.64 20.05
CA ASP A 32 24.60 31.07 20.39
C ASP A 32 23.31 31.52 21.11
N CYS A 33 22.38 30.60 21.37
CA CYS A 33 21.14 30.85 22.09
C CYS A 33 20.94 29.81 23.21
N LEU A 34 20.92 30.29 24.45
CA LEU A 34 20.70 29.51 25.66
C LEU A 34 19.24 29.58 26.07
N VAL A 35 18.59 28.43 26.23
CA VAL A 35 17.17 28.37 26.58
C VAL A 35 16.99 27.81 27.99
N HIS A 36 16.24 28.54 28.81
CA HIS A 36 15.98 28.25 30.21
C HIS A 36 14.48 27.97 30.40
N LEU A 37 14.14 26.80 30.92
CA LEU A 37 12.74 26.40 31.16
C LEU A 37 12.21 26.90 32.51
N TYR A 38 12.59 28.11 32.90
CA TYR A 38 12.18 28.75 34.17
C TYR A 38 12.25 30.28 34.02
N ALA A 39 11.58 31.01 34.90
CA ALA A 39 11.60 32.47 34.88
C ALA A 39 12.96 33.03 35.35
N LYS A 40 13.40 34.13 34.74
CA LYS A 40 14.67 34.79 35.09
C LYS A 40 14.77 35.03 36.61
N GLY A 41 15.93 34.71 37.19
CA GLY A 41 16.18 34.83 38.64
C GLY A 41 15.56 33.75 39.53
N HIS A 42 14.69 32.87 39.03
CA HIS A 42 14.01 31.86 39.85
C HIS A 42 14.83 30.58 40.09
N SER A 43 15.95 30.41 39.38
CA SER A 43 16.79 29.22 39.46
C SER A 43 18.24 29.55 39.15
N ARG A 44 19.16 28.87 39.85
CA ARG A 44 20.61 28.92 39.58
C ARG A 44 21.07 27.80 38.63
N ARG A 45 20.13 27.01 38.08
CA ARG A 45 20.45 25.92 37.15
C ARG A 45 20.93 26.52 35.82
N GLY A 46 21.87 25.86 35.15
CA GLY A 46 22.25 26.26 33.78
C GLY A 46 21.11 26.12 32.76
N PRO A 47 21.36 26.50 31.50
CA PRO A 47 20.37 26.37 30.43
C PRO A 47 20.01 24.90 30.18
N SER A 48 18.75 24.68 29.81
CA SER A 48 18.25 23.36 29.41
C SER A 48 18.73 23.01 28.00
N PHE A 49 18.79 24.00 27.09
CA PHE A 49 19.20 23.84 25.70
C PHE A 49 20.26 24.88 25.31
N SER A 50 21.10 24.53 24.34
CA SER A 50 22.07 25.43 23.69
C SER A 50 21.91 25.27 22.19
N VAL A 51 21.30 26.22 21.51
CA VAL A 51 20.81 26.09 20.13
C VAL A 51 21.29 27.25 19.26
N HIS A 52 21.12 27.14 17.94
CA HIS A 52 21.46 28.20 17.00
C HIS A 52 20.28 29.14 16.77
N LEU A 53 20.41 30.42 17.17
CA LEU A 53 19.37 31.44 17.02
C LEU A 53 18.94 31.61 15.56
N LYS A 54 19.91 31.55 14.63
CA LYS A 54 19.66 31.60 13.18
C LYS A 54 18.58 30.61 12.75
N ARG A 55 18.61 29.39 13.29
CA ARG A 55 17.65 28.34 12.90
C ARG A 55 16.24 28.64 13.41
N ILE A 56 16.12 29.26 14.58
CA ILE A 56 14.83 29.71 15.15
C ILE A 56 14.22 30.79 14.25
N HIS A 57 15.02 31.73 13.74
CA HIS A 57 14.56 32.75 12.79
C HIS A 57 14.16 32.16 11.44
N GLU A 58 14.94 31.22 10.90
CA GLU A 58 14.61 30.52 9.64
C GLU A 58 13.24 29.81 9.72
N MET A 59 12.88 29.29 10.89
CA MET A 59 11.59 28.64 11.13
C MET A 59 10.43 29.60 11.42
N ARG A 60 10.66 30.93 11.29
CA ARG A 60 9.67 32.01 11.48
C ARG A 60 9.03 32.03 12.88
N CYS A 61 9.83 31.72 13.91
CA CYS A 61 9.36 31.65 15.30
C CYS A 61 9.31 33.01 16.01
N GLY A 62 8.99 34.10 15.29
CA GLY A 62 8.93 35.46 15.81
C GLY A 62 8.01 35.62 17.03
N PRO A 63 6.74 35.15 16.98
CA PRO A 63 5.79 35.28 18.08
C PRO A 63 6.27 34.68 19.41
N MET A 64 7.08 33.62 19.37
CA MET A 64 7.65 32.99 20.56
C MET A 64 8.41 33.99 21.44
N PHE A 65 9.16 34.92 20.85
CA PHE A 65 9.98 35.89 21.58
C PHE A 65 9.10 36.88 22.37
N THR A 66 7.95 37.26 21.82
CA THR A 66 6.98 38.13 22.51
C THR A 66 6.26 37.40 23.63
N LEU A 67 5.86 36.14 23.41
CA LEU A 67 5.00 35.39 24.33
C LEU A 67 5.74 34.79 25.53
N CYS A 68 7.02 34.45 25.38
CA CYS A 68 7.75 33.74 26.42
C CYS A 68 8.43 34.65 27.45
N PHE A 69 8.23 35.98 27.40
CA PHE A 69 9.03 36.94 28.15
C PHE A 69 10.53 36.74 27.86
N ALA A 70 10.88 36.67 26.56
CA ALA A 70 12.27 36.70 26.15
C ALA A 70 12.83 38.09 26.45
N ASP A 71 13.35 38.26 27.66
CA ASP A 71 14.20 39.38 28.00
C ASP A 71 15.46 39.26 27.13
N GLU A 72 15.56 40.05 26.06
CA GLU A 72 16.88 40.39 25.54
C GLU A 72 17.61 41.01 26.72
N THR A 73 18.62 40.34 27.28
CA THR A 73 19.50 41.05 28.20
C THR A 73 20.16 42.16 27.38
N PRO A 74 19.91 43.44 27.69
CA PRO A 74 20.81 44.48 27.25
C PRO A 74 22.09 44.20 28.02
N GLU A 75 23.13 43.75 27.33
CA GLU A 75 24.50 43.69 27.82
C GLU A 75 24.65 43.05 29.22
N SER A 76 24.64 41.72 29.29
CA SER A 76 25.27 41.06 30.43
C SER A 76 26.70 41.59 30.56
N ALA A 77 27.01 42.15 31.73
CA ALA A 77 28.25 42.81 32.14
C ALA A 77 29.49 41.89 32.13
N ALA A 78 29.78 41.26 31.00
CA ALA A 78 30.97 40.50 30.71
C ALA A 78 31.69 41.20 29.56
N ARG A 79 32.56 42.15 29.93
CA ARG A 79 33.69 42.71 29.15
C ARG A 79 33.52 42.60 27.64
N GLN A 80 33.23 43.75 27.02
CA GLN A 80 33.42 44.01 25.59
C GLN A 80 34.84 43.60 25.17
N ILE A 81 35.00 42.35 24.73
CA ILE A 81 36.11 41.93 23.88
C ILE A 81 35.60 42.16 22.45
N PRO A 82 36.17 43.11 21.69
CA PRO A 82 35.80 43.30 20.29
C PRO A 82 35.99 41.98 19.54
N GLY A 83 34.91 41.41 19.00
CA GLY A 83 34.94 40.17 18.23
C GLY A 83 34.47 38.90 18.95
N ALA A 84 34.04 38.96 20.21
CA ALA A 84 33.40 37.80 20.86
C ALA A 84 31.98 37.54 20.28
N PRO A 85 31.61 36.28 20.01
CA PRO A 85 30.27 35.94 19.50
C PRO A 85 29.20 36.31 20.54
N LYS A 86 28.15 37.00 20.09
CA LYS A 86 26.99 37.36 20.94
C LYS A 86 26.24 36.09 21.33
N VAL A 87 26.01 35.90 22.62
CA VAL A 87 25.18 34.81 23.17
C VAL A 87 23.86 35.40 23.66
N TYR A 88 22.75 34.80 23.25
CA TYR A 88 21.39 35.19 23.60
C TYR A 88 20.82 34.25 24.67
N GLU A 89 20.04 34.77 25.61
CA GLU A 89 19.33 33.98 26.62
C GLU A 89 17.82 34.11 26.44
N ILE A 90 17.11 32.99 26.43
CA ILE A 90 15.64 32.94 26.36
C ILE A 90 15.14 32.21 27.61
N PHE A 91 14.27 32.86 28.37
CA PHE A 91 13.60 32.27 29.52
C PHE A 91 12.16 31.91 29.13
N ILE A 92 11.73 30.68 29.39
CA ILE A 92 10.39 30.17 29.05
C ILE A 92 9.80 29.49 30.29
N PRO A 93 9.23 30.25 31.23
CA PRO A 93 8.53 29.68 32.38
C PRO A 93 7.23 28.98 31.96
N ALA A 94 6.74 28.06 32.79
CA ALA A 94 5.36 27.61 32.71
C ALA A 94 4.39 28.74 33.14
N PRO A 95 3.12 28.71 32.70
CA PRO A 95 2.11 29.66 33.16
C PRO A 95 2.01 29.68 34.70
N GLN A 96 1.82 30.87 35.29
CA GLN A 96 1.92 31.07 36.75
C GLN A 96 0.92 30.22 37.55
N ASP A 97 -0.28 29.98 37.00
CA ASP A 97 -1.33 29.20 37.63
C ASP A 97 -1.32 27.72 37.21
N ALA A 98 -0.32 27.28 36.44
CA ALA A 98 -0.25 25.89 35.99
C ALA A 98 0.05 24.95 37.15
N MET A 99 -0.75 23.89 37.27
CA MET A 99 -0.44 22.79 38.19
C MET A 99 0.86 22.10 37.78
N ARG A 100 1.48 21.38 38.72
CA ARG A 100 2.79 20.73 38.50
C ARG A 100 2.84 19.85 37.25
N GLU A 101 1.75 19.12 36.95
CA GLU A 101 1.65 18.24 35.78
C GLU A 101 1.51 19.03 34.48
N ASP A 102 0.70 20.09 34.47
CA ASP A 102 0.55 20.99 33.32
C ASP A 102 1.83 21.75 33.03
N ALA A 103 2.53 22.22 34.07
CA ALA A 103 3.84 22.83 33.94
C ALA A 103 4.88 21.86 33.37
N PHE A 104 4.83 20.59 33.78
CA PHE A 104 5.70 19.55 33.22
C PHE A 104 5.39 19.30 31.74
N THR A 105 4.12 19.14 31.38
CA THR A 105 3.67 18.98 29.99
C THR A 105 4.06 20.19 29.13
N TRP A 106 3.87 21.41 29.64
CA TRP A 106 4.29 22.66 29.00
C TRP A 106 5.77 22.63 28.60
N HIS A 107 6.65 22.21 29.50
CA HIS A 107 8.08 22.12 29.25
C HIS A 107 8.47 20.99 28.28
N ILE A 108 7.80 19.84 28.35
CA ILE A 108 7.96 18.74 27.38
C ILE A 108 7.57 19.20 25.97
N THR A 109 6.44 19.87 25.83
CA THR A 109 5.97 20.42 24.56
C THR A 109 6.91 21.50 24.03
N THR A 110 7.42 22.37 24.91
CA THR A 110 8.44 23.37 24.57
C THR A 110 9.71 22.70 24.04
N ARG A 111 10.17 21.63 24.69
CA ARG A 111 11.30 20.82 24.22
C ARG A 111 11.02 20.23 22.83
N ASN A 112 9.85 19.64 22.63
CA ASN A 112 9.46 19.05 21.34
C ASN A 112 9.40 20.09 20.21
N PHE A 113 9.03 21.33 20.51
CA PHE A 113 9.10 22.42 19.54
C PHE A 113 10.55 22.67 19.08
N PHE A 114 11.51 22.73 19.99
CA PHE A 114 12.93 22.82 19.59
C PHE A 114 13.38 21.55 18.86
N ALA A 115 12.91 20.37 19.27
CA ALA A 115 13.18 19.13 18.55
C ALA A 115 12.68 19.20 17.09
N PHE A 116 11.50 19.76 16.85
CA PHE A 116 10.99 20.03 15.49
C PHE A 116 11.90 20.98 14.71
N VAL A 117 12.25 22.13 15.27
CA VAL A 117 13.13 23.15 14.64
C VAL A 117 14.48 22.57 14.20
N PHE A 118 15.04 21.65 15.00
CA PHE A 118 16.35 21.04 14.80
C PHE A 118 16.32 19.61 14.26
N GLY A 119 15.14 19.08 13.88
CA GLY A 119 14.99 17.73 13.33
C GLY A 119 15.40 16.61 14.29
N LYS A 120 15.15 16.78 15.60
CA LYS A 120 15.43 15.81 16.66
C LYS A 120 14.20 14.96 16.99
N PRO A 121 14.38 13.76 17.55
CA PRO A 121 13.31 12.89 18.05
C PRO A 121 12.38 13.55 19.06
N LEU A 122 11.13 13.10 19.14
CA LEU A 122 10.11 13.60 20.06
C LEU A 122 10.13 12.82 21.38
N VAL A 123 9.68 13.48 22.43
CA VAL A 123 9.51 12.88 23.76
C VAL A 123 8.13 13.15 24.34
N GLY A 124 7.64 12.28 25.21
CA GLY A 124 6.32 12.43 25.83
C GLY A 124 5.88 11.17 26.54
N ALA A 125 4.72 11.24 27.20
CA ALA A 125 4.10 10.04 27.76
C ALA A 125 3.50 9.15 26.65
N HIS A 126 2.84 9.80 25.68
CA HIS A 126 2.24 9.19 24.49
C HIS A 126 2.61 10.00 23.25
N LEU A 127 3.01 9.32 22.18
CA LEU A 127 3.46 9.98 20.95
C LEU A 127 2.29 10.71 20.27
N GLY A 128 1.10 10.10 20.21
CA GLY A 128 -0.06 10.74 19.56
C GLY A 128 -0.43 12.07 20.22
N LYS A 129 -0.39 12.13 21.55
CA LYS A 129 -0.61 13.38 22.30
C LYS A 129 0.52 14.39 22.10
N ALA A 130 1.78 13.92 22.09
CA ALA A 130 2.93 14.78 21.84
C ALA A 130 2.89 15.44 20.46
N LEU A 131 2.36 14.75 19.45
CA LEU A 131 2.13 15.30 18.11
C LEU A 131 1.07 16.41 18.12
N VAL A 132 -0.06 16.17 18.78
CA VAL A 132 -1.12 17.18 18.94
C VAL A 132 -0.59 18.41 19.67
N ASP A 133 0.10 18.22 20.80
CA ASP A 133 0.66 19.31 21.59
C ASP A 133 1.74 20.11 20.85
N LEU A 134 2.53 19.43 20.02
CA LEU A 134 3.50 20.09 19.17
C LEU A 134 2.79 20.95 18.11
N GLN A 135 1.77 20.43 17.44
CA GLN A 135 1.02 21.19 16.43
C GLN A 135 0.37 22.44 17.04
N GLU A 136 -0.26 22.33 18.21
CA GLU A 136 -0.79 23.48 18.95
C GLU A 136 0.33 24.48 19.31
N ARG A 137 1.50 23.98 19.74
CA ARG A 137 2.67 24.83 20.03
C ARG A 137 3.18 25.56 18.80
N LEU A 138 3.16 24.93 17.62
CA LEU A 138 3.56 25.57 16.37
C LEU A 138 2.66 26.75 16.03
N HIS A 139 1.34 26.64 16.25
CA HIS A 139 0.40 27.75 16.05
C HIS A 139 0.66 28.93 16.98
N VAL A 140 1.15 28.67 18.20
CA VAL A 140 1.46 29.73 19.17
C VAL A 140 2.84 30.37 18.92
N PHE A 141 3.85 29.58 18.55
CA PHE A 141 5.24 30.05 18.51
C PHE A 141 5.68 30.55 17.13
N ARG A 142 4.94 30.27 16.06
CA ARG A 142 5.30 30.63 14.68
C ARG A 142 4.33 31.65 14.10
N SER A 143 4.81 32.38 13.09
CA SER A 143 3.97 33.35 12.34
C SER A 143 2.74 32.67 11.73
N GLU A 144 1.61 33.39 11.71
CA GLU A 144 0.35 32.93 11.08
C GLU A 144 0.48 32.75 9.56
N GLU A 145 1.50 33.36 8.93
CA GLU A 145 1.78 33.22 7.50
C GLU A 145 2.35 31.84 7.11
N VAL A 146 2.67 30.99 8.10
CA VAL A 146 3.29 29.68 7.86
C VAL A 146 2.25 28.57 7.95
N ASP A 147 2.30 27.66 6.98
CA ASP A 147 1.54 26.42 7.02
C ASP A 147 2.19 25.41 7.98
N ASN A 148 1.75 25.44 9.24
CA ASN A 148 2.21 24.52 10.26
C ASN A 148 1.87 23.06 9.94
N PHE A 149 0.75 22.78 9.27
CA PHE A 149 0.37 21.41 8.93
C PHE A 149 1.29 20.83 7.87
N ALA A 150 1.62 21.61 6.83
CA ALA A 150 2.57 21.19 5.80
C ALA A 150 3.97 20.94 6.38
N ASP A 151 4.46 21.85 7.23
CA ASP A 151 5.78 21.69 7.85
C ASP A 151 5.81 20.53 8.86
N MET A 152 4.71 20.31 9.60
CA MET A 152 4.59 19.17 10.50
C MET A 152 4.62 17.85 9.71
N ALA A 153 3.88 17.75 8.60
CA ALA A 153 3.91 16.59 7.71
C ALA A 153 5.33 16.33 7.17
N ALA A 154 6.04 17.39 6.73
CA ALA A 154 7.41 17.28 6.24
C ALA A 154 8.39 16.82 7.34
N TYR A 155 8.21 17.31 8.58
CA TYR A 155 8.99 16.83 9.73
C TYR A 155 8.71 15.35 10.03
N LEU A 156 7.44 14.92 10.05
CA LEU A 156 7.08 13.52 10.31
C LEU A 156 7.66 12.58 9.26
N GLU A 157 7.56 12.96 8.00
CA GLU A 157 8.13 12.20 6.88
C GLU A 157 9.65 12.11 6.99
N LYS A 158 10.33 13.27 7.12
CA LYS A 158 11.80 13.32 7.18
C LYS A 158 12.37 12.64 8.41
N ALA A 159 11.70 12.75 9.55
CA ALA A 159 12.12 12.10 10.79
C ALA A 159 11.89 10.59 10.73
N GLY A 160 10.87 10.12 9.99
CA GLY A 160 10.52 8.71 9.82
C GLY A 160 9.30 8.24 10.64
N TYR A 161 8.53 9.15 11.23
CA TYR A 161 7.33 8.81 12.00
C TYR A 161 6.19 8.26 11.15
N LEU A 162 6.20 8.52 9.84
CA LEU A 162 5.23 7.97 8.89
C LEU A 162 5.58 6.55 8.39
N ASN A 163 6.63 5.94 8.93
CA ASN A 163 7.01 4.57 8.59
C ASN A 163 6.38 3.58 9.58
N PHE A 164 5.22 3.05 9.21
CA PHE A 164 4.42 2.15 10.05
C PHE A 164 4.80 0.68 9.93
N ASN A 165 5.77 0.33 9.08
CA ASN A 165 6.12 -1.06 8.83
C ASN A 165 6.63 -1.74 10.12
N HIS A 166 5.84 -2.71 10.61
CA HIS A 166 5.95 -3.40 11.90
C HIS A 166 6.04 -2.48 13.13
N ASN A 167 5.48 -1.27 13.06
CA ASN A 167 5.52 -0.30 14.15
C ASN A 167 4.11 0.14 14.57
N PRO A 168 3.45 -0.57 15.50
CA PRO A 168 2.10 -0.24 15.94
C PRO A 168 2.05 1.07 16.74
N ASP A 169 3.12 1.45 17.45
CA ASP A 169 3.18 2.73 18.18
C ASP A 169 3.03 3.91 17.21
N TYR A 170 3.75 3.89 16.08
CA TYR A 170 3.68 4.99 15.11
C TYR A 170 2.34 5.01 14.38
N ALA A 171 1.83 3.84 13.97
CA ALA A 171 0.53 3.75 13.32
C ALA A 171 -0.58 4.32 14.21
N LEU A 172 -0.65 3.92 15.49
CA LEU A 172 -1.69 4.38 16.41
C LEU A 172 -1.50 5.85 16.82
N ALA A 173 -0.25 6.31 17.03
CA ALA A 173 0.02 7.71 17.34
C ALA A 173 -0.37 8.65 16.20
N VAL A 174 -0.04 8.28 14.96
CA VAL A 174 -0.40 9.09 13.78
C VAL A 174 -1.89 8.99 13.48
N LEU A 175 -2.53 7.83 13.72
CA LEU A 175 -3.98 7.69 13.64
C LEU A 175 -4.68 8.63 14.63
N TYR A 176 -4.20 8.71 15.88
CA TYR A 176 -4.70 9.63 16.90
C TYR A 176 -4.57 11.09 16.45
N TYR A 177 -3.40 11.48 15.96
CA TYR A 177 -3.13 12.82 15.45
C TYR A 177 -4.04 13.18 14.25
N ALA A 178 -4.15 12.27 13.29
CA ALA A 178 -4.98 12.48 12.09
C ALA A 178 -6.47 12.55 12.43
N ASP A 179 -6.95 11.77 13.41
CA ASP A 179 -8.33 11.83 13.87
C ASP A 179 -8.65 13.14 14.61
N HIS A 180 -7.69 13.68 15.36
CA HIS A 180 -7.83 14.96 16.07
C HIS A 180 -8.02 16.13 15.08
N TYR A 181 -7.16 16.22 14.07
CA TYR A 181 -7.18 17.31 13.08
C TYR A 181 -7.97 17.01 11.81
N LYS A 182 -8.66 15.86 11.76
CA LYS A 182 -9.50 15.48 10.61
C LYS A 182 -8.73 15.39 9.29
N LEU A 183 -7.54 14.78 9.34
CA LEU A 183 -6.64 14.58 8.19
C LEU A 183 -6.91 13.23 7.53
N ARG A 184 -7.82 13.22 6.53
CA ARG A 184 -8.37 11.97 5.96
C ARG A 184 -7.31 11.01 5.43
N ASP A 185 -6.41 11.47 4.57
CA ASP A 185 -5.48 10.56 3.88
C ASP A 185 -4.45 9.97 4.85
N LEU A 186 -3.95 10.80 5.78
CA LEU A 186 -3.06 10.35 6.86
C LEU A 186 -3.76 9.37 7.81
N TRP A 187 -5.04 9.59 8.08
CA TRP A 187 -5.86 8.68 8.88
C TRP A 187 -6.00 7.33 8.18
N ILE A 188 -6.29 7.31 6.88
CA ILE A 188 -6.47 6.05 6.12
C ILE A 188 -5.18 5.25 6.04
N ASP A 189 -4.04 5.90 5.81
CA ASP A 189 -2.73 5.25 5.80
C ASP A 189 -2.45 4.56 7.15
N ALA A 190 -2.51 5.33 8.24
CA ALA A 190 -2.29 4.82 9.59
C ALA A 190 -3.33 3.75 9.99
N PHE A 191 -4.58 3.89 9.57
CA PHE A 191 -5.65 2.94 9.81
C PHE A 191 -5.39 1.60 9.11
N ALA A 192 -5.04 1.61 7.81
CA ALA A 192 -4.79 0.38 7.06
C ALA A 192 -3.63 -0.43 7.66
N HIS A 193 -2.55 0.26 8.07
CA HIS A 193 -1.44 -0.37 8.78
C HIS A 193 -1.85 -0.89 10.16
N SER A 194 -2.70 -0.16 10.90
CA SER A 194 -3.24 -0.63 12.17
C SER A 194 -4.10 -1.89 12.00
N VAL A 195 -4.94 -1.94 10.97
CA VAL A 195 -5.76 -3.12 10.61
C VAL A 195 -4.86 -4.32 10.27
N GLY A 196 -3.83 -4.13 9.45
CA GLY A 196 -2.87 -5.18 9.10
C GLY A 196 -2.07 -5.72 10.29
N MET A 197 -1.91 -4.91 11.35
CA MET A 197 -1.17 -5.27 12.57
C MET A 197 -2.08 -5.54 13.78
N ASN A 198 -3.38 -5.81 13.59
CA ASN A 198 -4.38 -5.89 14.66
C ASN A 198 -3.92 -6.73 15.87
N ASP A 199 -3.30 -7.89 15.65
CA ASP A 199 -2.85 -8.80 16.70
C ASP A 199 -1.71 -8.24 17.57
N LYS A 200 -0.98 -7.24 17.08
CA LYS A 200 0.15 -6.59 17.77
C LYS A 200 -0.25 -5.29 18.45
N LEU A 201 -1.43 -4.74 18.16
CA LEU A 201 -1.83 -3.42 18.65
C LEU A 201 -1.94 -3.37 20.17
N SER A 202 -2.42 -4.42 20.83
CA SER A 202 -2.58 -4.43 22.29
C SER A 202 -1.26 -4.34 23.06
N ALA A 203 -0.13 -4.63 22.43
CA ALA A 203 1.20 -4.48 23.01
C ALA A 203 1.75 -3.05 22.89
N SER A 204 1.13 -2.20 22.06
CA SER A 204 1.55 -0.81 21.86
C SER A 204 1.19 0.06 23.05
N SER A 205 2.08 0.99 23.42
CA SER A 205 1.78 2.01 24.43
C SER A 205 0.78 3.07 23.98
N GLU A 206 0.51 3.16 22.68
CA GLU A 206 -0.47 4.08 22.09
C GLU A 206 -1.85 3.44 21.97
N TYR A 207 -1.99 2.15 22.32
CA TYR A 207 -3.27 1.47 22.26
C TYR A 207 -4.28 2.10 23.20
N GLU A 208 -3.90 2.36 24.45
CA GLU A 208 -4.79 2.93 25.47
C GLU A 208 -5.26 4.37 25.17
N SER A 209 -4.45 5.17 24.47
CA SER A 209 -4.81 6.54 24.07
C SER A 209 -5.73 6.59 22.84
N THR A 210 -5.79 5.50 22.05
CA THR A 210 -6.64 5.42 20.86
C THR A 210 -8.12 5.37 21.23
N SER A 211 -8.97 6.14 20.53
CA SER A 211 -10.41 6.21 20.81
C SER A 211 -11.10 4.84 20.67
N ARG A 212 -12.15 4.59 21.47
CA ARG A 212 -12.92 3.35 21.39
C ARG A 212 -13.51 3.12 20.00
N VAL A 213 -13.97 4.19 19.36
CA VAL A 213 -14.50 4.16 17.98
C VAL A 213 -13.45 3.64 17.01
N ASN A 214 -12.24 4.21 17.01
CA ASN A 214 -11.17 3.77 16.10
C ASN A 214 -10.76 2.33 16.37
N ARG A 215 -10.67 1.89 17.64
CA ARG A 215 -10.40 0.48 17.96
C ARG A 215 -11.46 -0.47 17.40
N THR A 216 -12.75 -0.13 17.57
CA THR A 216 -13.84 -0.93 17.02
C THR A 216 -13.80 -0.98 15.50
N LEU A 217 -13.52 0.14 14.84
CA LEU A 217 -13.36 0.21 13.38
C LEU A 217 -12.20 -0.67 12.90
N ILE A 218 -11.04 -0.61 13.58
CA ILE A 218 -9.86 -1.41 13.26
C ILE A 218 -10.20 -2.90 13.38
N THR A 219 -10.74 -3.34 14.51
CA THR A 219 -11.08 -4.75 14.73
C THR A 219 -12.12 -5.25 13.72
N ARG A 220 -13.14 -4.44 13.40
CA ARG A 220 -14.13 -4.79 12.38
C ARG A 220 -13.49 -4.96 11.00
N ALA A 221 -12.69 -3.99 10.57
CA ALA A 221 -12.02 -4.02 9.27
C ALA A 221 -11.02 -5.18 9.18
N PHE A 222 -10.34 -5.51 10.28
CA PHE A 222 -9.46 -6.68 10.37
C PHE A 222 -10.23 -7.99 10.15
N LEU A 223 -11.35 -8.19 10.87
CA LEU A 223 -12.17 -9.40 10.72
C LEU A 223 -12.74 -9.53 9.30
N GLU A 224 -13.19 -8.43 8.71
CA GLU A 224 -13.68 -8.41 7.32
C GLU A 224 -12.58 -8.76 6.33
N MET A 225 -11.39 -8.19 6.51
CA MET A 225 -10.21 -8.47 5.68
C MET A 225 -9.75 -9.93 5.84
N ASP A 226 -9.71 -10.48 7.05
CA ASP A 226 -9.29 -11.86 7.31
C ASP A 226 -10.28 -12.88 6.68
N LEU A 227 -11.59 -12.64 6.80
CA LEU A 227 -12.61 -13.45 6.14
C LEU A 227 -12.48 -13.39 4.61
N HIS A 228 -12.17 -12.22 4.04
CA HIS A 228 -11.93 -12.05 2.62
C HIS A 228 -10.68 -12.80 2.15
N LEU A 229 -9.56 -12.66 2.87
CA LEU A 229 -8.32 -13.39 2.60
C LEU A 229 -8.51 -14.89 2.69
N GLY A 230 -9.24 -15.39 3.70
CA GLY A 230 -9.56 -16.80 3.83
C GLY A 230 -10.40 -17.35 2.68
N ARG A 231 -11.35 -16.56 2.16
CA ARG A 231 -12.12 -16.90 0.97
C ARG A 231 -11.24 -16.99 -0.27
N VAL A 232 -10.48 -15.93 -0.56
CA VAL A 232 -9.60 -15.87 -1.73
C VAL A 232 -8.53 -16.96 -1.67
N SER A 233 -7.96 -17.23 -0.50
CA SER A 233 -7.00 -18.32 -0.30
C SER A 233 -7.58 -19.69 -0.68
N ARG A 234 -8.81 -19.97 -0.25
CA ARG A 234 -9.52 -21.21 -0.61
C ARG A 234 -9.80 -21.29 -2.10
N SER A 235 -10.32 -20.23 -2.71
CA SER A 235 -10.59 -20.17 -4.15
C SER A 235 -9.31 -20.30 -4.97
N MET A 236 -8.20 -19.69 -4.55
CA MET A 236 -6.92 -19.83 -5.24
C MET A 236 -6.39 -21.27 -5.19
N SER A 237 -6.55 -21.95 -4.05
CA SER A 237 -6.00 -23.30 -3.83
C SER A 237 -6.46 -24.33 -4.89
N ASN A 238 -7.68 -24.18 -5.42
CA ASN A 238 -8.24 -25.03 -6.48
C ASN A 238 -8.43 -24.30 -7.83
N PHE A 239 -7.82 -23.12 -8.00
CA PHE A 239 -8.00 -22.27 -9.19
C PHE A 239 -9.48 -22.05 -9.54
N LEU A 240 -10.25 -21.57 -8.56
CA LEU A 240 -11.63 -21.12 -8.68
C LEU A 240 -12.54 -22.24 -9.20
N GLU A 241 -12.38 -23.45 -8.69
CA GLU A 241 -13.22 -24.59 -9.07
C GLU A 241 -14.71 -24.31 -8.79
N ASP A 242 -15.01 -23.87 -7.56
CA ASP A 242 -16.36 -23.54 -7.12
C ASP A 242 -16.91 -22.29 -7.82
N GLU A 243 -16.04 -21.29 -7.98
CA GLU A 243 -16.40 -19.96 -8.46
C GLU A 243 -16.73 -19.95 -9.94
N LEU A 244 -16.13 -20.88 -10.69
CA LEU A 244 -16.33 -21.09 -12.12
C LEU A 244 -16.96 -22.46 -12.39
N SER A 245 -17.77 -22.94 -11.44
CA SER A 245 -18.51 -24.20 -11.57
C SER A 245 -19.58 -24.12 -12.66
N GLY A 246 -20.12 -25.30 -13.03
CA GLY A 246 -21.15 -25.42 -14.06
C GLY A 246 -22.42 -24.61 -13.78
N SER A 247 -22.72 -24.37 -12.50
CA SER A 247 -23.86 -23.56 -12.03
C SER A 247 -23.77 -22.09 -12.44
N TYR A 248 -22.56 -21.59 -12.70
CA TYR A 248 -22.34 -20.19 -13.05
C TYR A 248 -22.04 -19.99 -14.54
N LEU A 249 -21.19 -20.85 -15.11
CA LEU A 249 -20.71 -20.65 -16.48
C LEU A 249 -21.54 -21.33 -17.56
N GLY A 250 -22.39 -22.30 -17.21
CA GLY A 250 -23.19 -23.06 -18.18
C GLY A 250 -22.37 -23.79 -19.26
N LEU A 251 -21.11 -24.14 -18.96
CA LEU A 251 -20.18 -24.72 -19.93
C LEU A 251 -20.60 -26.13 -20.37
N SER A 252 -20.42 -26.42 -21.67
CA SER A 252 -20.53 -27.78 -22.21
C SER A 252 -19.54 -28.74 -21.54
N THR A 253 -19.80 -30.04 -21.60
CA THR A 253 -18.90 -31.06 -21.03
C THR A 253 -17.47 -30.97 -21.58
N GLY A 254 -17.33 -30.66 -22.88
CA GLY A 254 -16.01 -30.45 -23.49
C GLY A 254 -15.30 -29.21 -22.95
N ALA A 255 -16.02 -28.08 -22.82
CA ALA A 255 -15.47 -26.84 -22.27
C ALA A 255 -15.06 -26.98 -20.80
N ARG A 256 -15.83 -27.71 -19.99
CA ARG A 256 -15.47 -28.04 -18.60
C ARG A 256 -14.18 -28.88 -18.53
N ALA A 257 -14.11 -29.95 -19.32
CA ALA A 257 -12.90 -30.78 -19.40
C ALA A 257 -11.67 -30.00 -19.91
N HIS A 258 -11.86 -28.95 -20.73
CA HIS A 258 -10.78 -28.03 -21.11
C HIS A 258 -10.36 -27.11 -19.96
N LEU A 259 -11.32 -26.55 -19.23
CA LEU A 259 -11.05 -25.74 -18.04
C LEU A 259 -10.26 -26.52 -16.98
N ASP A 260 -10.66 -27.76 -16.69
CA ASP A 260 -9.99 -28.60 -15.69
C ASP A 260 -8.56 -28.95 -16.11
N ARG A 261 -8.32 -29.21 -17.40
CA ARG A 261 -6.96 -29.36 -17.93
C ARG A 261 -6.12 -28.10 -17.75
N PHE A 262 -6.71 -26.92 -17.92
CA PHE A 262 -6.00 -25.67 -17.69
C PHE A 262 -5.70 -25.47 -16.20
N ARG A 263 -6.60 -25.86 -15.29
CA ARG A 263 -6.32 -25.90 -13.85
C ARG A 263 -5.18 -26.86 -13.52
N SER A 264 -5.15 -28.06 -14.11
CA SER A 264 -4.06 -29.01 -13.93
C SER A 264 -2.72 -28.46 -14.42
N PHE A 265 -2.71 -27.74 -15.56
CA PHE A 265 -1.53 -27.03 -16.04
C PHE A 265 -1.04 -25.98 -15.03
N LEU A 266 -1.93 -25.13 -14.51
CA LEU A 266 -1.57 -24.12 -13.51
C LEU A 266 -1.06 -24.76 -12.22
N HIS A 267 -1.69 -25.85 -11.79
CA HIS A 267 -1.25 -26.62 -10.63
C HIS A 267 0.17 -27.15 -10.83
N GLN A 268 0.45 -27.79 -11.97
CA GLN A 268 1.80 -28.28 -12.28
C GLN A 268 2.81 -27.13 -12.32
N TYR A 269 2.47 -26.01 -12.97
CA TYR A 269 3.32 -24.83 -13.05
C TYR A 269 3.71 -24.29 -11.67
N TYR A 270 2.75 -24.16 -10.74
CA TYR A 270 3.02 -23.65 -9.40
C TYR A 270 3.69 -24.68 -8.48
N VAL A 271 3.45 -25.99 -8.68
CA VAL A 271 4.27 -27.05 -8.05
C VAL A 271 5.72 -26.96 -8.52
N GLU A 272 5.98 -26.78 -9.81
CA GLU A 272 7.35 -26.61 -10.33
C GLU A 272 8.02 -25.32 -9.84
N LYS A 273 7.25 -24.23 -9.73
CA LYS A 273 7.76 -22.91 -9.30
C LYS A 273 8.09 -22.85 -7.82
N TRP A 274 7.30 -23.50 -6.95
CA TRP A 274 7.43 -23.37 -5.48
C TRP A 274 7.67 -24.69 -4.74
N GLY A 275 7.70 -25.82 -5.44
CA GLY A 275 7.85 -27.16 -4.89
C GLY A 275 6.55 -27.78 -4.38
N TYR A 276 5.53 -26.98 -4.08
CA TYR A 276 4.23 -27.44 -3.61
C TYR A 276 3.10 -26.50 -4.05
N TRP A 277 1.94 -27.08 -4.33
CA TRP A 277 0.68 -26.37 -4.51
C TRP A 277 -0.48 -27.36 -4.29
N PRO A 278 -1.59 -26.95 -3.66
CA PRO A 278 -1.75 -25.71 -2.90
C PRO A 278 -0.93 -25.75 -1.59
N PRO A 279 -0.77 -24.62 -0.90
CA PRO A 279 -0.15 -24.61 0.42
C PRO A 279 -0.91 -25.49 1.42
N PRO A 280 -0.21 -26.07 2.42
CA PRO A 280 -0.83 -27.00 3.37
C PRO A 280 -2.08 -26.41 4.03
N LYS A 281 -3.08 -27.27 4.28
CA LYS A 281 -4.35 -26.86 4.90
C LYS A 281 -4.08 -26.11 6.20
N GLY A 282 -4.66 -24.91 6.32
CA GLY A 282 -4.49 -24.03 7.49
C GLY A 282 -3.37 -23.00 7.38
N SER A 283 -2.52 -23.07 6.35
CA SER A 283 -1.56 -22.00 6.06
C SER A 283 -2.24 -20.85 5.31
N GLN A 284 -2.17 -19.63 5.85
CA GLN A 284 -2.54 -18.44 5.08
C GLN A 284 -1.49 -18.20 3.99
N LEU A 285 -1.95 -17.86 2.78
CA LEU A 285 -1.04 -17.51 1.68
C LEU A 285 -0.30 -16.21 2.04
N PRO A 286 1.04 -16.20 2.04
CA PRO A 286 1.78 -14.99 2.35
C PRO A 286 1.57 -13.94 1.25
N LYS A 287 1.63 -12.65 1.63
CA LYS A 287 1.48 -11.52 0.71
C LYS A 287 2.40 -11.61 -0.52
N SER A 288 3.63 -12.09 -0.33
CA SER A 288 4.60 -12.29 -1.41
C SER A 288 4.14 -13.29 -2.47
N LEU A 289 3.44 -14.35 -2.05
CA LEU A 289 2.88 -15.34 -2.97
C LEU A 289 1.75 -14.73 -3.80
N TYR A 290 0.81 -14.03 -3.17
CA TYR A 290 -0.25 -13.31 -3.89
C TYR A 290 0.33 -12.30 -4.89
N LYS A 291 1.34 -11.53 -4.49
CA LYS A 291 2.02 -10.56 -5.36
C LYS A 291 2.71 -11.26 -6.54
N SER A 292 3.34 -12.41 -6.31
CA SER A 292 3.95 -13.21 -7.38
C SER A 292 2.92 -13.73 -8.38
N MET A 293 1.80 -14.31 -7.91
CA MET A 293 0.70 -14.73 -8.79
C MET A 293 0.09 -13.55 -9.53
N TYR A 294 -0.09 -12.41 -8.86
CA TYR A 294 -0.65 -11.22 -9.47
C TYR A 294 0.16 -10.79 -10.68
N PHE A 295 1.48 -10.74 -10.59
CA PHE A 295 2.32 -10.41 -11.74
C PHE A 295 2.29 -11.47 -12.84
N ASP A 296 2.26 -12.76 -12.48
CA ASP A 296 2.12 -13.83 -13.47
C ASP A 296 0.81 -13.70 -14.27
N PHE A 297 -0.32 -13.54 -13.57
CA PHE A 297 -1.66 -13.44 -14.18
C PHE A 297 -1.90 -12.11 -14.88
N ARG A 298 -1.31 -11.02 -14.39
CA ARG A 298 -1.32 -9.74 -15.09
C ARG A 298 -0.59 -9.83 -16.42
N ALA A 299 0.61 -10.44 -16.45
CA ALA A 299 1.32 -10.66 -17.70
C ALA A 299 0.52 -11.55 -18.67
N LEU A 300 -0.16 -12.58 -18.15
CA LEU A 300 -1.01 -13.45 -18.96
C LEU A 300 -2.27 -12.73 -19.49
N TYR A 301 -2.84 -11.84 -18.69
CA TYR A 301 -3.94 -10.95 -19.10
C TYR A 301 -3.49 -10.02 -20.23
N ASP A 302 -2.43 -9.25 -20.01
CA ASP A 302 -1.90 -8.28 -20.98
C ASP A 302 -1.46 -8.99 -22.29
N PHE A 303 -1.00 -10.25 -22.21
CA PHE A 303 -0.66 -11.07 -23.37
C PHE A 303 -1.86 -11.44 -24.26
N LEU A 304 -3.05 -11.58 -23.67
CA LEU A 304 -4.25 -12.10 -24.35
C LEU A 304 -5.36 -11.08 -24.57
N VAL A 305 -5.31 -9.94 -23.89
CA VAL A 305 -6.38 -8.94 -23.88
C VAL A 305 -6.63 -8.32 -25.26
N ASP A 306 -7.89 -8.12 -25.61
CA ASP A 306 -8.30 -7.30 -26.75
C ASP A 306 -8.41 -5.84 -26.31
N THR A 307 -7.42 -5.02 -26.67
CA THR A 307 -7.35 -3.60 -26.29
C THR A 307 -8.45 -2.73 -26.89
N ASP A 308 -9.16 -3.23 -27.92
CA ASP A 308 -10.29 -2.52 -28.52
C ASP A 308 -11.62 -2.88 -27.83
N SER A 309 -11.61 -3.85 -26.91
CA SER A 309 -12.81 -4.29 -26.21
C SER A 309 -13.29 -3.27 -25.18
N THR A 310 -14.62 -3.14 -25.09
CA THR A 310 -15.30 -2.26 -24.13
C THR A 310 -16.32 -3.05 -23.31
N ASP A 311 -16.71 -2.51 -22.16
CA ASP A 311 -17.71 -3.13 -21.27
C ASP A 311 -19.17 -2.98 -21.78
N SER A 312 -19.35 -2.44 -22.99
CA SER A 312 -20.67 -2.21 -23.58
C SER A 312 -21.13 -3.39 -24.43
N MET A 313 -22.24 -4.00 -24.01
CA MET A 313 -22.94 -5.05 -24.78
C MET A 313 -23.41 -4.58 -26.17
N LEU A 314 -23.56 -3.26 -26.37
CA LEU A 314 -24.00 -2.70 -27.65
C LEU A 314 -22.91 -2.78 -28.74
N SER A 315 -21.65 -2.95 -28.32
CA SER A 315 -20.50 -3.07 -29.23
C SER A 315 -20.23 -4.51 -29.68
N GLU A 316 -20.93 -5.51 -29.14
CA GLU A 316 -20.65 -6.90 -29.46
C GLU A 316 -21.35 -7.34 -30.75
N ARG A 317 -20.57 -7.92 -31.67
CA ARG A 317 -21.09 -8.82 -32.69
C ARG A 317 -21.71 -10.01 -31.97
N LEU A 318 -23.01 -10.24 -32.17
CA LEU A 318 -23.78 -11.35 -31.58
C LEU A 318 -22.93 -12.63 -31.51
N PRO A 319 -22.88 -13.34 -30.35
CA PRO A 319 -22.14 -14.57 -30.25
C PRO A 319 -22.70 -15.56 -31.29
N ILE A 320 -21.93 -15.84 -32.34
CA ILE A 320 -22.25 -16.92 -33.27
C ILE A 320 -22.02 -18.22 -32.48
N GLY A 321 -23.06 -18.72 -31.82
CA GLY A 321 -23.11 -19.99 -31.08
C GLY A 321 -21.87 -20.29 -30.24
N GLY A 322 -21.83 -19.84 -29.00
CA GLY A 322 -20.70 -20.13 -28.10
C GLY A 322 -20.74 -19.35 -26.79
N ILE A 323 -19.70 -19.53 -25.97
CA ILE A 323 -19.54 -18.89 -24.65
C ILE A 323 -19.53 -17.36 -24.83
N CYS A 324 -20.46 -16.65 -24.19
CA CYS A 324 -20.44 -15.18 -24.11
C CYS A 324 -19.51 -14.76 -22.96
N VAL A 325 -18.31 -14.28 -23.31
CA VAL A 325 -17.29 -13.92 -22.31
C VAL A 325 -17.75 -12.73 -21.47
N LEU A 326 -18.22 -11.65 -22.12
CA LEU A 326 -18.59 -10.42 -21.44
C LEU A 326 -19.68 -10.64 -20.38
N GLN A 327 -20.72 -11.41 -20.72
CA GLN A 327 -21.77 -11.75 -19.75
C GLN A 327 -21.22 -12.49 -18.53
N ASN A 328 -20.28 -13.42 -18.73
CA ASN A 328 -19.71 -14.22 -17.65
C ASN A 328 -18.78 -13.38 -16.76
N VAL A 329 -17.93 -12.51 -17.33
CA VAL A 329 -17.07 -11.62 -16.53
C VAL A 329 -17.89 -10.59 -15.75
N GLN A 330 -18.93 -10.00 -16.36
CA GLN A 330 -19.84 -9.09 -15.67
C GLN A 330 -20.66 -9.79 -14.57
N ALA A 331 -21.06 -11.05 -14.78
CA ALA A 331 -21.72 -11.84 -13.75
C ALA A 331 -20.76 -12.15 -12.58
N PHE A 332 -19.50 -12.47 -12.90
CA PHE A 332 -18.46 -12.71 -11.90
C PHE A 332 -18.20 -11.46 -11.05
N ASP A 333 -17.99 -10.32 -11.69
CA ASP A 333 -17.71 -9.04 -11.03
C ASP A 333 -18.89 -8.60 -10.15
N ARG A 334 -20.13 -8.71 -10.64
CA ARG A 334 -21.32 -8.41 -9.83
C ARG A 334 -21.45 -9.32 -8.61
N ARG A 335 -21.19 -10.62 -8.76
CA ARG A 335 -21.29 -11.58 -7.64
C ARG A 335 -20.28 -11.27 -6.53
N HIS A 336 -19.07 -10.86 -6.90
CA HIS A 336 -17.99 -10.56 -5.96
C HIS A 336 -17.87 -9.06 -5.60
N LYS A 337 -18.69 -8.20 -6.20
CA LYS A 337 -18.67 -6.73 -6.06
C LYS A 337 -17.34 -6.10 -6.48
N TYR A 338 -16.74 -6.62 -7.54
CA TYR A 338 -15.51 -6.06 -8.12
C TYR A 338 -15.84 -4.97 -9.14
N ALA A 339 -14.95 -3.99 -9.24
CA ALA A 339 -14.94 -3.08 -10.38
C ALA A 339 -14.40 -3.84 -11.61
N PRO A 340 -15.04 -3.74 -12.79
CA PRO A 340 -14.57 -4.42 -13.99
C PRO A 340 -13.13 -4.05 -14.35
N LEU A 341 -12.37 -5.02 -14.86
CA LEU A 341 -11.04 -4.74 -15.41
C LEU A 341 -11.16 -4.00 -16.75
N PRO A 342 -10.16 -3.17 -17.11
CA PRO A 342 -10.12 -2.56 -18.44
C PRO A 342 -10.03 -3.64 -19.52
N HIS A 343 -10.84 -3.56 -20.58
CA HIS A 343 -10.84 -4.50 -21.71
C HIS A 343 -11.28 -5.94 -21.34
N PRO A 344 -12.59 -6.20 -21.22
CA PRO A 344 -13.12 -7.44 -20.65
C PRO A 344 -12.98 -8.68 -21.55
N LEU A 345 -12.54 -8.53 -22.80
CA LEU A 345 -12.49 -9.61 -23.79
C LEU A 345 -11.05 -10.00 -24.16
N PRO A 346 -10.81 -11.30 -24.49
CA PRO A 346 -9.56 -11.74 -25.07
C PRO A 346 -9.55 -11.55 -26.59
N LEU A 347 -8.36 -11.42 -27.15
CA LEU A 347 -8.11 -11.72 -28.55
C LEU A 347 -8.44 -13.21 -28.81
N VAL A 348 -9.28 -13.45 -29.81
CA VAL A 348 -9.77 -14.80 -30.17
C VAL A 348 -9.14 -15.25 -31.50
N PRO A 349 -8.55 -16.46 -31.57
CA PRO A 349 -7.99 -16.96 -32.82
C PRO A 349 -9.10 -17.26 -33.84
N ASP A 350 -9.06 -16.57 -34.99
CA ASP A 350 -9.96 -16.84 -36.12
C ASP A 350 -9.37 -17.91 -37.03
N ALA A 351 -9.95 -19.11 -36.98
CA ALA A 351 -9.60 -20.20 -37.88
C ALA A 351 -10.31 -20.11 -39.26
N SER A 352 -11.35 -19.28 -39.38
CA SER A 352 -12.21 -19.19 -40.57
C SER A 352 -11.62 -18.35 -41.71
N ALA A 353 -10.81 -17.34 -41.39
CA ALA A 353 -10.10 -16.52 -42.38
C ALA A 353 -9.22 -17.36 -43.32
N TYR A 354 -8.71 -18.49 -42.84
CA TYR A 354 -7.84 -19.38 -43.62
C TYR A 354 -8.57 -20.52 -44.33
N VAL A 355 -9.80 -20.89 -43.93
CA VAL A 355 -10.59 -21.90 -44.67
C VAL A 355 -10.91 -21.41 -46.08
N LYS A 356 -11.16 -20.10 -46.26
CA LYS A 356 -11.31 -19.47 -47.58
C LYS A 356 -10.03 -19.57 -48.41
N ALA A 357 -8.87 -19.27 -47.84
CA ALA A 357 -7.57 -19.40 -48.51
C ALA A 357 -7.18 -20.86 -48.82
N GLN A 358 -7.61 -21.81 -47.97
CA GLN A 358 -7.34 -23.24 -48.12
C GLN A 358 -8.24 -23.88 -49.19
N SER A 359 -9.48 -23.42 -49.38
CA SER A 359 -10.34 -23.88 -50.48
C SER A 359 -9.70 -23.60 -51.86
N GLN A 360 -9.04 -22.45 -52.01
CA GLN A 360 -8.32 -22.08 -53.23
C GLN A 360 -7.02 -22.88 -53.43
N ARG A 361 -6.29 -23.19 -52.35
CA ARG A 361 -5.06 -24.01 -52.40
C ARG A 361 -5.32 -25.53 -52.45
N ALA A 362 -6.47 -26.00 -51.99
CA ALA A 362 -6.86 -27.41 -52.04
C ALA A 362 -7.01 -27.87 -53.50
N LEU A 363 -7.59 -27.02 -54.36
CA LEU A 363 -7.66 -27.23 -55.81
C LEU A 363 -6.26 -27.36 -56.46
N LEU A 364 -5.29 -26.58 -56.00
CA LEU A 364 -3.89 -26.67 -56.45
C LEU A 364 -3.16 -27.91 -55.92
N SER A 365 -3.47 -28.36 -54.70
CA SER A 365 -2.82 -29.54 -54.09
C SER A 365 -3.31 -30.88 -54.65
N ILE A 366 -4.54 -30.94 -55.17
CA ILE A 366 -5.07 -32.11 -55.90
C ILE A 366 -4.29 -32.29 -57.21
N ALA A 367 -3.83 -31.20 -57.85
CA ALA A 367 -3.01 -31.25 -59.06
C ALA A 367 -1.54 -31.65 -58.82
N LEU A 368 -1.02 -31.51 -57.59
CA LEU A 368 0.41 -31.68 -57.24
C LEU A 368 0.70 -32.84 -56.27
N GLY A 369 -0.28 -33.69 -55.97
CA GLY A 369 -0.07 -34.99 -55.28
C GLY A 369 0.60 -34.93 -53.90
N THR A 370 0.47 -33.82 -53.17
CA THR A 370 1.28 -33.60 -51.95
C THR A 370 0.52 -33.98 -50.66
N LYS A 371 0.95 -35.05 -49.97
CA LYS A 371 0.43 -35.52 -48.66
C LYS A 371 0.83 -34.63 -47.46
N ASN A 372 0.78 -33.29 -47.59
CA ASN A 372 1.29 -32.36 -46.57
C ASN A 372 0.22 -31.73 -45.65
N SER A 373 -1.00 -32.28 -45.63
CA SER A 373 -2.17 -31.69 -44.94
C SER A 373 -1.99 -31.51 -43.42
N LYS A 374 -1.31 -32.44 -42.72
CA LYS A 374 -1.10 -32.37 -41.26
C LYS A 374 -0.15 -31.23 -40.85
N ASN A 375 0.98 -31.06 -41.54
CA ASN A 375 1.93 -29.98 -41.28
C ASN A 375 1.33 -28.61 -41.60
N ASN A 376 0.52 -28.52 -42.67
CA ASN A 376 -0.15 -27.29 -43.05
C ASN A 376 -1.21 -26.86 -42.01
N ARG A 377 -1.97 -27.82 -41.46
CA ARG A 377 -2.93 -27.55 -40.37
C ARG A 377 -2.23 -27.07 -39.10
N GLN A 378 -1.13 -27.71 -38.69
CA GLN A 378 -0.36 -27.26 -37.52
C GLN A 378 0.23 -25.85 -37.70
N PHE A 379 0.77 -25.55 -38.89
CA PHE A 379 1.26 -24.21 -39.22
C PHE A 379 0.14 -23.16 -39.16
N SER A 380 -1.03 -23.47 -39.74
CA SER A 380 -2.20 -22.57 -39.72
C SER A 380 -2.69 -22.29 -38.29
N THR A 381 -2.76 -23.31 -37.44
CA THR A 381 -3.12 -23.17 -36.02
C THR A 381 -2.12 -22.29 -35.28
N ARG A 382 -0.81 -22.49 -35.48
CA ARG A 382 0.22 -21.67 -34.85
C ARG A 382 0.13 -20.21 -35.28
N SER A 383 -0.14 -19.96 -36.56
CA SER A 383 -0.30 -18.60 -37.08
C SER A 383 -1.55 -17.91 -36.52
N ALA A 384 -2.69 -18.62 -36.44
CA ALA A 384 -3.92 -18.07 -35.87
C ALA A 384 -3.77 -17.73 -34.39
N LEU A 385 -3.08 -18.59 -33.62
CA LEU A 385 -2.76 -18.32 -32.22
C LEU A 385 -1.83 -17.11 -32.06
N HIS A 386 -0.80 -17.00 -32.90
CA HIS A 386 0.12 -15.85 -32.87
C HIS A 386 -0.57 -14.54 -33.21
N ALA A 387 -1.48 -14.54 -34.19
CA ALA A 387 -2.23 -13.35 -34.59
C ALA A 387 -3.19 -12.87 -33.49
N ALA A 388 -3.65 -13.78 -32.61
CA ALA A 388 -4.55 -13.47 -31.51
C ALA A 388 -3.82 -13.31 -30.18
N THR A 389 -2.63 -12.71 -30.17
CA THR A 389 -1.85 -12.44 -28.95
C THR A 389 -1.05 -11.15 -29.08
N ASN A 390 -0.89 -10.42 -27.98
CA ASN A 390 -0.08 -9.21 -27.94
C ASN A 390 1.40 -9.58 -27.80
N THR A 391 2.21 -9.21 -28.79
CA THR A 391 3.65 -9.53 -28.79
C THR A 391 4.55 -8.29 -28.81
N HIS A 392 3.98 -7.11 -28.63
CA HIS A 392 4.72 -5.85 -28.69
C HIS A 392 5.67 -5.66 -27.49
N ASP A 393 5.26 -6.11 -26.31
CA ASP A 393 6.09 -6.04 -25.11
C ASP A 393 6.85 -7.35 -24.87
N LEU A 394 8.18 -7.28 -25.03
CA LEU A 394 9.06 -8.42 -24.82
C LEU A 394 9.13 -8.88 -23.36
N ALA A 395 8.88 -8.01 -22.38
CA ALA A 395 8.86 -8.40 -20.97
C ALA A 395 7.67 -9.33 -20.68
N ILE A 396 6.49 -8.99 -21.21
CA ILE A 396 5.29 -9.83 -21.11
C ILE A 396 5.50 -11.17 -21.83
N VAL A 397 5.96 -11.14 -23.08
CA VAL A 397 6.20 -12.37 -23.87
C VAL A 397 7.22 -13.28 -23.21
N ASN A 398 8.18 -12.70 -22.47
CA ASN A 398 9.21 -13.44 -21.77
C ASN A 398 8.85 -13.86 -20.34
N ALA A 399 7.70 -13.45 -19.81
CA ALA A 399 7.26 -13.84 -18.48
C ALA A 399 7.15 -15.38 -18.37
N PRO A 400 7.61 -16.00 -17.28
CA PRO A 400 7.67 -17.46 -17.17
C PRO A 400 6.32 -18.16 -17.37
N LEU A 401 5.23 -17.66 -16.74
CA LEU A 401 3.89 -18.22 -16.93
C LEU A 401 3.41 -18.06 -18.37
N VAL A 402 3.68 -16.93 -19.02
CA VAL A 402 3.31 -16.69 -20.43
C VAL A 402 4.03 -17.67 -21.36
N LYS A 403 5.32 -17.94 -21.15
CA LYS A 403 6.07 -18.95 -21.91
C LYS A 403 5.46 -20.34 -21.76
N ALA A 404 5.18 -20.76 -20.53
CA ALA A 404 4.56 -22.06 -20.23
C ALA A 404 3.15 -22.15 -20.84
N TYR A 405 2.35 -21.09 -20.73
CA TYR A 405 1.00 -21.00 -21.31
C TYR A 405 1.04 -21.14 -22.83
N ARG A 406 1.97 -20.47 -23.52
CA ARG A 406 2.10 -20.56 -24.99
C ARG A 406 2.39 -21.99 -25.44
N GLN A 407 3.18 -22.74 -24.67
CA GLN A 407 3.44 -24.14 -24.96
C GLN A 407 2.19 -25.00 -24.74
N PHE A 408 1.55 -24.86 -23.57
CA PHE A 408 0.30 -25.54 -23.24
C PHE A 408 -0.81 -25.29 -24.29
N GLU A 409 -0.97 -24.05 -24.74
CA GLU A 409 -1.96 -23.68 -25.73
C GLU A 409 -1.71 -24.36 -27.09
N ARG A 410 -0.44 -24.41 -27.52
CA ARG A 410 -0.06 -25.09 -28.78
C ARG A 410 -0.31 -26.59 -28.69
N GLU A 411 -0.02 -27.20 -27.55
CA GLU A 411 -0.26 -28.63 -27.32
C GLU A 411 -1.75 -28.94 -27.33
N CYS A 412 -2.58 -28.18 -26.62
CA CYS A 412 -4.04 -28.37 -26.64
C CYS A 412 -4.61 -28.22 -28.05
N ALA A 413 -4.10 -27.27 -28.84
CA ALA A 413 -4.59 -27.01 -30.19
C ALA A 413 -4.34 -28.15 -31.20
N VAL A 414 -3.42 -29.07 -30.91
CA VAL A 414 -3.11 -30.25 -31.76
C VAL A 414 -3.61 -31.57 -31.18
N ARG A 415 -4.14 -31.58 -29.95
CA ARG A 415 -4.69 -32.79 -29.31
C ARG A 415 -5.96 -33.25 -30.02
N LYS A 416 -6.05 -34.55 -30.28
CA LYS A 416 -7.19 -35.14 -30.99
C LYS A 416 -8.42 -35.31 -30.10
N GLU A 417 -8.20 -35.42 -28.80
CA GLU A 417 -9.24 -35.60 -27.79
C GLU A 417 -9.93 -34.27 -27.42
N GLU A 418 -9.43 -33.14 -27.94
CA GLU A 418 -10.00 -31.81 -27.71
C GLU A 418 -11.33 -31.68 -28.46
N LYS A 419 -12.43 -31.56 -27.71
CA LYS A 419 -13.79 -31.44 -28.25
C LYS A 419 -14.27 -29.98 -28.33
N VAL A 420 -13.36 -29.03 -28.15
CA VAL A 420 -13.64 -27.59 -28.07
C VAL A 420 -12.94 -26.87 -29.21
N SER A 421 -13.59 -25.86 -29.79
CA SER A 421 -12.98 -25.02 -30.83
C SER A 421 -11.79 -24.22 -30.26
N LEU A 422 -10.84 -23.79 -31.10
CA LEU A 422 -9.72 -22.95 -30.65
C LEU A 422 -10.21 -21.64 -30.01
N ALA A 423 -11.28 -21.07 -30.56
CA ALA A 423 -11.92 -19.87 -30.06
C ALA A 423 -12.53 -20.10 -28.68
N ASP A 424 -13.35 -21.14 -28.50
CA ASP A 424 -14.00 -21.43 -27.22
C ASP A 424 -12.98 -21.85 -26.15
N ALA A 425 -11.94 -22.60 -26.52
CA ALA A 425 -10.83 -22.92 -25.63
C ALA A 425 -10.13 -21.65 -25.11
N ARG A 426 -9.92 -20.65 -25.98
CA ARG A 426 -9.37 -19.34 -25.57
C ARG A 426 -10.32 -18.61 -24.62
N LYS A 427 -11.62 -18.56 -24.93
CA LYS A 427 -12.65 -17.94 -24.07
C LYS A 427 -12.71 -18.58 -22.68
N VAL A 428 -12.71 -19.91 -22.59
CA VAL A 428 -12.73 -20.64 -21.31
C VAL A 428 -11.51 -20.29 -20.44
N ARG A 429 -10.32 -20.26 -21.04
CA ARG A 429 -9.09 -19.92 -20.32
C ARG A 429 -9.09 -18.47 -19.87
N TRP A 430 -9.56 -17.56 -20.71
CA TRP A 430 -9.72 -16.15 -20.37
C TRP A 430 -10.62 -15.96 -19.14
N LEU A 431 -11.75 -16.65 -19.06
CA LEU A 431 -12.64 -16.56 -17.88
C LEU A 431 -11.90 -16.90 -16.59
N LEU A 432 -11.05 -17.94 -16.59
CA LEU A 432 -10.24 -18.28 -15.42
C LEU A 432 -9.16 -17.22 -15.14
N ILE A 433 -8.45 -16.75 -16.16
CA ILE A 433 -7.38 -15.75 -16.04
C ILE A 433 -7.93 -14.44 -15.48
N TYR A 434 -9.02 -13.93 -16.05
CA TYR A 434 -9.72 -12.73 -15.61
C TYR A 434 -10.15 -12.86 -14.15
N SER A 435 -10.81 -13.98 -13.81
CA SER A 435 -11.36 -14.20 -12.46
C SER A 435 -10.27 -14.33 -11.39
N ILE A 436 -9.17 -15.04 -11.71
CA ILE A 436 -8.00 -15.12 -10.83
C ILE A 436 -7.40 -13.73 -10.63
N LEU A 437 -7.18 -12.97 -11.71
CA LEU A 437 -6.60 -11.64 -11.64
C LEU A 437 -7.46 -10.70 -10.77
N GLN A 438 -8.79 -10.71 -10.94
CA GLN A 438 -9.70 -9.94 -10.09
C GLN A 438 -9.57 -10.28 -8.60
N MET A 439 -9.56 -11.57 -8.26
CA MET A 439 -9.39 -11.98 -6.86
C MET A 439 -8.01 -11.60 -6.31
N LEU A 440 -6.95 -11.73 -7.11
CA LEU A 440 -5.61 -11.30 -6.70
C LEU A 440 -5.53 -9.79 -6.48
N ILE A 441 -6.13 -8.98 -7.35
CA ILE A 441 -6.24 -7.51 -7.16
C ILE A 441 -6.95 -7.20 -5.84
N SER A 442 -8.03 -7.92 -5.53
CA SER A 442 -8.81 -7.68 -4.32
C SER A 442 -8.04 -7.89 -3.00
N VAL A 443 -6.96 -8.68 -3.00
CA VAL A 443 -6.14 -8.98 -1.80
C VAL A 443 -4.76 -8.33 -1.82
N THR A 444 -4.30 -7.85 -2.98
CA THR A 444 -2.99 -7.20 -3.14
C THR A 444 -3.08 -5.67 -3.15
N ARG A 445 -4.24 -5.11 -3.49
CA ARG A 445 -4.43 -3.67 -3.57
C ARG A 445 -4.71 -3.07 -2.19
N ALA A 446 -3.83 -2.16 -1.76
CA ALA A 446 -4.08 -1.30 -0.61
C ALA A 446 -4.98 -0.10 -0.99
N PRO A 447 -5.61 0.58 -0.01
CA PRO A 447 -6.18 1.91 -0.23
C PRO A 447 -5.17 2.85 -0.87
N LYS A 448 -5.66 3.77 -1.71
CA LYS A 448 -4.80 4.67 -2.50
C LYS A 448 -3.98 5.64 -1.63
N GLU A 449 -4.46 5.91 -0.42
CA GLU A 449 -3.84 6.80 0.55
C GLU A 449 -2.66 6.13 1.28
N VAL A 450 -2.54 4.80 1.22
CA VAL A 450 -1.45 4.07 1.87
C VAL A 450 -0.13 4.37 1.18
N ARG A 451 0.86 4.80 1.97
CA ARG A 451 2.15 5.28 1.45
C ARG A 451 3.14 4.15 1.18
N ASP A 452 3.26 3.20 2.12
CA ASP A 452 4.16 2.04 2.00
C ASP A 452 3.38 0.74 1.81
N THR A 453 3.12 0.38 0.55
CA THR A 453 2.43 -0.86 0.21
C THR A 453 3.35 -2.08 0.19
N ASP A 454 4.67 -1.88 0.14
CA ASP A 454 5.64 -2.91 -0.23
C ASP A 454 6.52 -3.38 0.92
N GLY A 455 6.86 -2.49 1.86
CA GLY A 455 7.64 -2.82 3.05
C GLY A 455 6.97 -3.83 3.98
N PRO A 456 5.65 -3.72 4.27
CA PRO A 456 4.96 -4.65 5.15
C PRO A 456 4.77 -6.05 4.56
N ASP A 457 4.94 -7.08 5.40
CA ASP A 457 4.60 -8.47 5.08
C ASP A 457 3.12 -8.81 5.36
N TYR A 458 2.45 -7.99 6.17
CA TYR A 458 1.04 -8.12 6.49
C TYR A 458 0.12 -7.53 5.40
N PRO A 459 -1.13 -8.02 5.30
CA PRO A 459 -2.09 -7.53 4.32
C PRO A 459 -2.55 -6.09 4.62
N LEU A 460 -2.79 -5.34 3.55
CA LEU A 460 -3.24 -3.94 3.58
C LEU A 460 -4.54 -3.73 2.78
N CYS A 461 -5.21 -4.80 2.38
CA CYS A 461 -6.39 -4.78 1.50
C CYS A 461 -7.71 -4.51 2.25
N CYS A 462 -7.66 -3.72 3.32
CA CYS A 462 -8.85 -3.37 4.08
C CYS A 462 -9.75 -2.40 3.30
N LEU A 463 -11.07 -2.54 3.47
CA LEU A 463 -12.03 -1.62 2.88
C LEU A 463 -12.12 -0.33 3.70
N VAL A 464 -12.08 0.81 2.99
CA VAL A 464 -12.11 2.14 3.60
C VAL A 464 -13.30 2.99 3.15
N ALA A 465 -14.26 2.37 2.46
CA ALA A 465 -15.47 3.05 2.02
C ALA A 465 -16.30 3.50 3.24
N GLY A 466 -16.67 4.78 3.28
CA GLY A 466 -17.37 5.37 4.42
C GLY A 466 -16.51 5.59 5.67
N LEU A 467 -15.18 5.57 5.52
CA LEU A 467 -14.21 5.94 6.56
C LEU A 467 -13.41 7.18 6.13
N PRO A 468 -12.95 8.01 7.08
CA PRO A 468 -13.26 8.02 8.52
C PRO A 468 -14.74 8.39 8.81
N PRO A 469 -15.24 8.24 10.05
CA PRO A 469 -16.67 8.42 10.39
C PRO A 469 -17.15 9.87 10.46
N TRP A 470 -16.29 10.86 10.17
CA TRP A 470 -16.54 12.29 10.31
C TRP A 470 -16.46 13.03 8.97
#